data_AF-A0A075AXG4-F1
#
_entry.id   AF-A0A075AXG4-F1
#
_cell.length_a   1.000
_cell.length_b   1.000
_cell.length_c   1.000
_cell.angle_alpha   90.00
_cell.angle_beta   90.00
_cell.angle_gamma   90.00
#
_symmetry.space_group_name_H-M   'P 1'
#
loop_
_entity.id
_entity.type
_entity.pdbx_description
1 polymer ?
#
loop_
_entity_poly.entity_id
_entity_poly.type
_entity_poly.pdbx_seq_one_letter_code
_entity_poly.pdbx_strand_id
1 'polypeptide(L)'
;MKWIGHMLDIGIEYYIVEKDYSYEYGQKREIIKMYHVHQDEESSTVLDPVNSESYEKLYLWQCVESKARVTDKKANGKSAIAIPIMTKNEVVAILSIRNNAVVPDSKEIIPSEQMKDFEDTLSVFNIAVDSIRRENFGQIVQANLAGEKIDDESRVGMLFPSLMLTQIRDSISNIDQSGMAEIKSYRKPPAVIHKVMKCVLYIFGKKKSQVAKWTDMIKYLNMDMLKQIVEYDPTAVQKKKRFVRVEKVLKTIPRGDIRKQGSKPTKDLFDWLIVSLELRKAAVAARKRHLETAGKSADVKLEDGPEEEGSSEESGDDEPEETQGVEKSE
;
A
#
# COMPACT_ATOMS: atom_id res chain seq x y z
N MET A 1 6.15 2.22 -3.26
CA MET A 1 5.27 3.14 -2.49
C MET A 1 4.34 4.03 -3.33
N LYS A 2 4.38 4.02 -4.68
CA LYS A 2 3.40 4.74 -5.51
C LYS A 2 1.94 4.45 -5.11
N TRP A 3 1.66 3.27 -4.56
CA TRP A 3 0.34 2.87 -4.04
C TRP A 3 -0.17 3.71 -2.86
N ILE A 4 0.71 4.25 -1.99
CA ILE A 4 0.31 5.16 -0.89
C ILE A 4 -0.19 6.49 -1.48
N GLY A 5 0.50 7.02 -2.50
CA GLY A 5 0.07 8.22 -3.22
C GLY A 5 -1.23 8.00 -4.01
N HIS A 6 -1.38 6.84 -4.66
CA HIS A 6 -2.62 6.45 -5.32
C HIS A 6 -3.80 6.23 -4.34
N MET A 7 -3.53 5.87 -3.09
CA MET A 7 -4.54 5.66 -2.06
C MET A 7 -5.05 6.99 -1.45
N LEU A 8 -4.24 8.05 -1.47
CA LEU A 8 -4.55 9.33 -0.82
C LEU A 8 -4.86 10.49 -1.79
N ASP A 9 -4.71 10.30 -3.11
CA ASP A 9 -4.84 11.37 -4.12
C ASP A 9 -3.86 12.55 -3.90
N ILE A 10 -2.67 12.21 -3.40
CA ILE A 10 -1.61 13.16 -3.09
C ILE A 10 -0.38 12.84 -3.93
N GLY A 11 0.27 13.87 -4.45
CA GLY A 11 1.55 13.72 -5.15
C GLY A 11 2.61 13.34 -4.10
N ILE A 12 3.17 12.14 -4.20
CA ILE A 12 4.28 11.73 -3.35
C ILE A 12 5.55 11.74 -4.18
N GLU A 13 6.50 12.58 -3.78
CA GLU A 13 7.83 12.71 -4.35
C GLU A 13 8.86 12.19 -3.34
N TYR A 14 9.95 11.63 -3.86
CA TYR A 14 11.03 11.04 -3.07
C TYR A 14 12.31 11.80 -3.34
N TYR A 15 13.04 12.09 -2.27
CA TYR A 15 14.33 12.75 -2.34
C TYR A 15 15.37 11.94 -1.58
N ILE A 16 16.53 11.70 -2.17
CA ILE A 16 17.68 11.09 -1.49
C ILE A 16 18.57 12.22 -0.97
N VAL A 17 19.07 12.07 0.26
CA VAL A 17 19.99 13.02 0.89
C VAL A 17 21.32 12.32 1.11
N GLU A 18 22.37 12.88 0.51
CA GLU A 18 23.73 12.38 0.63
C GLU A 18 24.59 13.40 1.37
N LYS A 19 25.46 12.89 2.24
CA LYS A 19 26.51 13.67 2.88
C LYS A 19 27.80 13.44 2.11
N ASP A 20 28.39 14.53 1.67
CA ASP A 20 29.70 14.58 1.04
C ASP A 20 30.62 15.49 1.86
N TYR A 21 31.90 15.49 1.53
CA TYR A 21 32.88 16.35 2.19
C TYR A 21 33.73 17.05 1.15
N SER A 22 33.81 18.37 1.23
CA SER A 22 34.81 19.15 0.50
C SER A 22 35.93 19.60 1.43
N TYR A 23 37.08 19.86 0.83
CA TYR A 23 38.21 20.47 1.51
C TYR A 23 38.40 21.86 0.91
N GLU A 24 37.99 22.89 1.64
CA GLU A 24 38.23 24.28 1.27
C GLU A 24 39.26 24.86 2.24
N TYR A 25 40.37 25.38 1.69
CA TYR A 25 41.46 25.97 2.49
C TYR A 25 42.01 25.02 3.58
N GLY A 26 42.04 23.71 3.31
CA GLY A 26 42.50 22.70 4.26
C GLY A 26 41.51 22.37 5.38
N GLN A 27 40.33 22.98 5.40
CA GLN A 27 39.25 22.64 6.33
C GLN A 27 38.25 21.69 5.67
N LYS A 28 37.94 20.59 6.35
CA LYS A 28 36.89 19.65 5.96
C LYS A 28 35.53 20.29 6.22
N ARG A 29 34.76 20.55 5.16
CA ARG A 29 33.37 21.03 5.22
C ARG A 29 32.43 19.92 4.79
N GLU A 30 31.37 19.73 5.56
CA GLU A 30 30.28 18.82 5.21
C GLU A 30 29.39 19.51 4.17
N ILE A 31 29.15 18.82 3.05
CA ILE A 31 28.25 19.26 1.99
C ILE A 31 27.08 18.29 1.96
N ILE A 32 25.87 18.84 1.99
CA ILE A 32 24.65 18.04 1.83
C ILE A 32 24.21 18.16 0.38
N LYS A 33 24.09 17.03 -0.30
CA LYS A 33 23.52 16.92 -1.64
C LYS A 33 22.14 16.28 -1.54
N MET A 34 21.21 16.75 -2.36
CA MET A 34 19.86 16.22 -2.42
C MET A 34 19.48 15.93 -3.86
N TYR A 35 18.84 14.79 -4.09
CA TYR A 35 18.42 14.36 -5.43
C TYR A 35 16.94 13.99 -5.42
N HIS A 36 16.19 14.47 -6.41
CA HIS A 36 14.82 14.05 -6.67
C HIS A 36 14.85 12.72 -7.43
N VAL A 37 14.17 11.71 -6.86
CA VAL A 37 14.08 10.38 -7.44
C VAL A 37 12.80 10.28 -8.27
N HIS A 38 12.95 10.02 -9.57
CA HIS A 38 11.83 9.76 -10.46
C HIS A 38 12.14 8.64 -11.44
N GLN A 39 11.12 8.17 -12.16
CA GLN A 39 11.29 7.20 -13.25
C GLN A 39 11.16 7.94 -14.58
N ASP A 40 12.06 7.65 -15.51
CA ASP A 40 11.94 8.12 -16.89
C ASP A 40 10.93 7.29 -17.70
N GLU A 41 10.77 7.63 -18.98
CA GLU A 41 9.86 6.93 -19.91
C GLU A 41 10.24 5.45 -20.10
N GLU A 42 11.50 5.09 -19.89
CA GLU A 42 12.02 3.72 -19.98
C GLU A 42 11.93 2.96 -18.64
N SER A 43 11.32 3.56 -17.62
CA SER A 43 11.20 3.01 -16.26
C SER A 43 12.53 2.87 -15.49
N SER A 44 13.59 3.51 -15.98
CA SER A 44 14.86 3.62 -15.27
C SER A 44 14.78 4.68 -14.18
N THR A 45 15.54 4.49 -13.09
CA THR A 45 15.55 5.44 -11.97
C THR A 45 16.52 6.58 -12.26
N VAL A 46 16.02 7.81 -12.23
CA VAL A 46 16.79 9.03 -12.48
C VAL A 46 16.91 9.85 -11.20
N LEU A 47 18.09 10.41 -10.96
CA LEU A 47 18.43 11.24 -9.80
C LEU A 47 18.73 12.67 -10.26
N ASP A 48 17.76 13.57 -10.08
CA ASP A 48 17.94 14.98 -10.43
C ASP A 48 18.45 15.78 -9.25
N PRO A 49 19.59 16.48 -9.35
CA PRO A 49 20.08 17.31 -8.26
C PRO A 49 19.08 18.42 -7.93
N VAL A 50 18.82 18.58 -6.63
CA VAL A 50 17.96 19.65 -6.10
C VAL A 50 18.85 20.85 -5.80
N ASN A 51 18.53 21.99 -6.42
CA ASN A 51 19.19 23.25 -6.10
C ASN A 51 18.73 23.77 -4.72
N SER A 52 19.68 24.09 -3.84
CA SER A 52 19.44 24.69 -2.52
C SER A 52 18.88 26.11 -2.58
N GLU A 53 19.12 26.83 -3.67
CA GLU A 53 18.62 28.19 -3.89
C GLU A 53 17.19 28.23 -4.46
N SER A 54 16.62 27.07 -4.79
CA SER A 54 15.25 27.00 -5.30
C SER A 54 14.26 27.32 -4.18
N TYR A 55 13.66 28.52 -4.24
CA TYR A 55 12.65 28.98 -3.28
C TYR A 55 11.54 27.94 -3.07
N GLU A 56 11.11 27.27 -4.14
CA GLU A 56 10.04 26.28 -4.08
C GLU A 56 10.40 25.00 -3.32
N LYS A 57 11.68 24.73 -3.08
CA LYS A 57 12.21 23.52 -2.44
C LYS A 57 12.90 23.81 -1.10
N LEU A 58 12.88 25.05 -0.62
CA LEU A 58 13.49 25.44 0.67
C LEU A 58 12.97 24.60 1.85
N TYR A 59 11.69 24.24 1.85
CA TYR A 59 11.10 23.40 2.90
C TYR A 59 11.72 22.00 3.00
N LEU A 60 12.26 21.46 1.89
CA LEU A 60 12.99 20.20 1.90
C LEU A 60 14.33 20.36 2.65
N TRP A 61 15.04 21.45 2.42
CA TRP A 61 16.30 21.74 3.09
C TRP A 61 16.10 22.03 4.58
N GLN A 62 15.06 22.79 4.93
CA GLN A 62 14.64 22.97 6.33
C GLN A 62 14.32 21.64 7.02
N CYS A 63 13.73 20.68 6.29
CA CYS A 63 13.46 19.35 6.81
C CYS A 63 14.75 18.60 7.12
N VAL A 64 15.80 18.74 6.28
CA VAL A 64 17.12 18.15 6.55
C VAL A 64 17.75 18.77 7.79
N GLU A 65 17.74 20.10 7.89
CA GLU A 65 18.39 20.84 8.98
C GLU A 65 17.72 20.59 10.34
N SER A 66 16.38 20.70 10.38
CA SER A 66 15.61 20.49 11.60
C SER A 66 15.48 19.03 12.00
N LYS A 67 15.71 18.10 11.06
CA LYS A 67 15.44 16.66 11.22
C LYS A 67 14.00 16.37 11.64
N ALA A 68 13.08 17.27 11.30
CA ALA A 68 11.68 17.21 11.68
C ALA A 68 10.78 17.42 10.46
N ARG A 69 9.51 17.06 10.61
CA ARG A 69 8.50 17.36 9.59
C ARG A 69 8.40 18.87 9.38
N VAL A 70 8.45 19.30 8.13
CA VAL A 70 8.25 20.69 7.73
C VAL A 70 7.03 20.79 6.83
N THR A 71 6.16 21.76 7.09
CA THR A 71 5.00 22.05 6.25
C THR A 71 5.19 23.39 5.57
N ASP A 72 5.14 23.38 4.24
CA ASP A 72 5.13 24.59 3.42
C ASP A 72 3.69 24.90 3.01
N LYS A 73 3.21 26.09 3.37
CA LYS A 73 1.89 26.60 2.97
C LYS A 73 2.11 27.82 2.09
N LYS A 74 1.85 27.69 0.80
CA LYS A 74 1.99 28.80 -0.16
C LYS A 74 0.68 29.58 -0.23
N ALA A 75 0.79 30.90 -0.45
CA ALA A 75 -0.36 31.81 -0.57
C ALA A 75 -1.32 31.48 -1.74
N ASN A 76 -0.91 30.62 -2.67
CA ASN A 76 -1.73 30.15 -3.79
C ASN A 76 -2.58 28.91 -3.45
N GLY A 77 -2.69 28.54 -2.17
CA GLY A 77 -3.44 27.36 -1.72
C GLY A 77 -2.76 26.03 -2.03
N LYS A 78 -1.55 26.04 -2.61
CA LYS A 78 -0.70 24.85 -2.72
C LYS A 78 0.06 24.67 -1.42
N SER A 79 0.23 23.43 -1.03
CA SER A 79 0.91 23.12 0.23
C SER A 79 1.61 21.78 0.14
N ALA A 80 2.76 21.70 0.79
CA ALA A 80 3.61 20.52 0.79
C ALA A 80 4.04 20.16 2.20
N ILE A 81 4.23 18.87 2.46
CA ILE A 81 4.82 18.36 3.70
C ILE A 81 6.10 17.63 3.32
N ALA A 82 7.22 18.03 3.91
CA ALA A 82 8.47 17.27 3.89
C ALA A 82 8.57 16.47 5.19
N ILE A 83 8.89 15.19 5.06
CA ILE A 83 9.04 14.30 6.21
C ILE A 83 10.36 13.56 6.09
N PRO A 84 11.24 13.65 7.11
CA PRO A 84 12.57 13.09 7.00
C PRO A 84 12.52 11.59 7.27
N ILE A 85 13.26 10.84 6.45
CA ILE A 85 13.56 9.43 6.65
C ILE A 85 14.93 9.38 7.31
N MET A 86 14.96 8.78 8.50
CA MET A 86 16.07 8.91 9.42
C MET A 86 16.78 7.58 9.62
N THR A 87 18.11 7.60 9.62
CA THR A 87 18.94 6.49 10.07
C THR A 87 20.03 7.00 11.00
N LYS A 88 20.14 6.41 12.20
CA LYS A 88 21.13 6.80 13.23
C LYS A 88 21.18 8.32 13.46
N ASN A 89 20.01 8.97 13.49
CA ASN A 89 19.84 10.41 13.67
C ASN A 89 20.35 11.29 12.50
N GLU A 90 20.50 10.72 11.31
CA GLU A 90 20.81 11.42 10.07
C GLU A 90 19.65 11.29 9.07
N VAL A 91 19.38 12.36 8.32
CA VAL A 91 18.38 12.35 7.25
C VAL A 91 19.03 11.71 6.02
N VAL A 92 18.50 10.56 5.59
CA VAL A 92 19.00 9.82 4.41
C VAL A 92 18.09 9.98 3.20
N ALA A 93 16.83 10.35 3.44
CA ALA A 93 15.87 10.65 2.40
C ALA A 93 14.76 11.56 2.95
N ILE A 94 13.97 12.14 2.05
CA ILE A 94 12.80 12.93 2.38
C ILE A 94 11.62 12.42 1.56
N LEU A 95 10.51 12.20 2.26
CA LEU A 95 9.23 11.97 1.65
C LEU A 95 8.49 13.30 1.54
N SER A 96 8.22 13.75 0.33
CA SER A 96 7.49 15.00 0.08
C SER A 96 6.09 14.70 -0.40
N ILE A 97 5.10 15.21 0.33
CA ILE A 97 3.68 15.03 0.05
C ILE A 97 3.13 16.37 -0.42
N ARG A 98 2.67 16.44 -1.66
CA ARG A 98 2.18 17.65 -2.31
C ARG A 98 0.70 17.55 -2.63
N ASN A 99 -0.06 18.51 -2.16
CA ASN A 99 -1.42 18.68 -2.65
C ASN A 99 -1.42 19.53 -3.92
N ASN A 100 -1.86 18.93 -5.02
CA ASN A 100 -1.99 19.62 -6.30
C ASN A 100 -3.35 20.33 -6.46
N ALA A 101 -4.31 20.05 -5.59
CA ALA A 101 -5.57 20.77 -5.55
C ALA A 101 -5.42 22.09 -4.79
N VAL A 102 -6.13 23.14 -5.23
CA VAL A 102 -6.25 24.39 -4.49
C VAL A 102 -7.12 24.11 -3.27
N VAL A 103 -6.50 24.01 -2.10
CA VAL A 103 -7.20 23.77 -0.84
C VAL A 103 -7.46 25.12 -0.18
N PRO A 104 -8.67 25.41 0.34
CA PRO A 104 -8.89 26.58 1.18
C PRO A 104 -7.95 26.57 2.39
N ASP A 105 -7.43 27.73 2.80
CA ASP A 105 -6.42 27.88 3.87
C ASP A 105 -6.72 27.14 5.20
N SER A 106 -7.98 26.75 5.42
CA SER A 106 -8.47 26.05 6.62
C SER A 106 -8.40 24.52 6.57
N LYS A 107 -8.09 23.89 5.43
CA LYS A 107 -8.02 22.41 5.33
C LYS A 107 -6.57 21.92 5.36
N GLU A 108 -6.29 21.01 6.30
CA GLU A 108 -5.00 20.32 6.39
C GLU A 108 -4.79 19.40 5.17
N ILE A 109 -3.54 19.31 4.67
CA ILE A 109 -3.17 18.39 3.58
C ILE A 109 -3.47 16.94 3.98
N ILE A 110 -3.13 16.60 5.21
CA ILE A 110 -3.45 15.33 5.84
C ILE A 110 -4.14 15.70 7.16
N PRO A 111 -5.40 15.30 7.36
CA PRO A 111 -6.09 15.51 8.62
C PRO A 111 -5.28 14.94 9.79
N SER A 112 -5.23 15.65 10.90
CA SER A 112 -4.57 15.20 12.14
C SER A 112 -4.88 13.75 12.54
N GLU A 113 -6.12 13.29 12.36
CA GLU A 113 -6.52 11.89 12.60
C GLU A 113 -5.73 10.87 11.75
N GLN A 114 -5.39 11.24 10.51
CA GLN A 114 -4.63 10.39 9.58
C GLN A 114 -3.12 10.55 9.75
N MET A 115 -2.66 11.64 10.37
CA MET A 115 -1.25 11.88 10.61
C MET A 115 -0.64 10.81 11.52
N LYS A 116 -1.40 10.32 12.50
CA LYS A 116 -0.93 9.24 13.37
C LYS A 116 -0.66 7.96 12.58
N ASP A 117 -1.63 7.49 11.79
CA ASP A 117 -1.48 6.31 10.94
C ASP A 117 -0.30 6.46 9.96
N PHE A 118 -0.09 7.69 9.49
CA PHE A 118 1.02 8.04 8.61
C PHE A 118 2.39 7.99 9.33
N GLU A 119 2.48 8.54 10.53
CA GLU A 119 3.67 8.47 11.39
C GLU A 119 4.02 7.03 11.77
N ASP A 120 3.00 6.21 12.08
CA ASP A 120 3.17 4.78 12.33
C ASP A 120 3.74 4.07 11.09
N THR A 121 3.21 4.36 9.89
CA THR A 121 3.71 3.83 8.61
C THR A 121 5.16 4.27 8.34
N LEU A 122 5.51 5.52 8.64
CA LEU A 122 6.87 6.03 8.50
C LEU A 122 7.85 5.37 9.46
N SER A 123 7.41 5.06 10.68
CA SER A 123 8.24 4.33 11.64
C SER A 123 8.66 2.97 11.08
N VAL A 124 7.72 2.25 10.45
CA VAL A 124 7.98 0.98 9.76
C VAL A 124 8.94 1.17 8.59
N PHE A 125 8.79 2.25 7.84
CA PHE A 125 9.72 2.55 6.75
C PHE A 125 11.14 2.84 7.24
N ASN A 126 11.30 3.63 8.31
CA ASN A 126 12.61 3.86 8.93
C ASN A 126 13.25 2.55 9.41
N ILE A 127 12.46 1.63 9.99
CA ILE A 127 12.95 0.30 10.37
C ILE A 127 13.45 -0.46 9.14
N ALA A 128 12.71 -0.43 8.02
CA ALA A 128 13.12 -1.06 6.76
C ALA A 128 14.43 -0.48 6.20
N VAL A 129 14.58 0.84 6.22
CA VAL A 129 15.78 1.55 5.73
C VAL A 129 17.00 1.24 6.61
N ASP A 130 16.85 1.29 7.94
CA ASP A 130 17.91 0.94 8.89
C ASP A 130 18.38 -0.50 8.71
N SER A 131 17.44 -1.38 8.40
CA SER A 131 17.68 -2.79 8.15
C SER A 131 18.48 -3.04 6.88
N ILE A 132 18.12 -2.34 5.80
CA ILE A 132 18.85 -2.38 4.53
C ILE A 132 20.31 -1.96 4.76
N ARG A 133 20.53 -0.85 5.47
CA ARG A 133 21.87 -0.30 5.70
C ARG A 133 22.75 -1.19 6.58
N ARG A 134 22.16 -1.98 7.49
CA ARG A 134 22.91 -2.85 8.41
C ARG A 134 23.22 -4.23 7.83
N GLU A 135 22.73 -4.55 6.62
CA GLU A 135 22.76 -5.90 6.05
C GLU A 135 22.12 -6.98 6.96
N ASN A 136 21.40 -6.57 8.01
CA ASN A 136 20.77 -7.43 9.02
C ASN A 136 19.40 -7.96 8.58
N PHE A 137 19.21 -8.15 7.27
CA PHE A 137 17.95 -8.55 6.66
C PHE A 137 17.34 -9.83 7.25
N GLY A 138 18.16 -10.73 7.79
CA GLY A 138 17.69 -12.00 8.37
C GLY A 138 17.15 -11.90 9.80
N GLN A 139 17.38 -10.80 10.51
CA GLN A 139 16.99 -10.67 11.94
C GLN A 139 15.72 -9.85 12.17
N ILE A 140 15.19 -9.17 11.16
CA ILE A 140 13.94 -8.42 11.27
C ILE A 140 12.78 -9.40 11.21
N VAL A 141 11.77 -9.15 12.05
CA VAL A 141 10.54 -9.94 12.23
C VAL A 141 10.10 -10.56 10.91
N GLN A 142 10.47 -11.84 10.74
CA GLN A 142 10.29 -12.53 9.48
C GLN A 142 8.81 -12.84 9.34
N ALA A 143 8.14 -12.15 8.42
CA ALA A 143 6.87 -12.65 7.89
C ALA A 143 7.05 -14.01 7.17
N ASN A 144 8.30 -14.47 6.99
CA ASN A 144 8.75 -15.74 6.40
C ASN A 144 8.00 -16.03 5.10
N LEU A 145 8.01 -15.02 4.23
CA LEU A 145 7.24 -15.04 3.00
C LEU A 145 7.99 -15.86 1.95
N ALA A 146 7.28 -16.71 1.21
CA ALA A 146 7.88 -17.51 0.13
C ALA A 146 8.60 -16.65 -0.93
N GLY A 147 8.13 -15.42 -1.16
CA GLY A 147 8.69 -14.47 -2.12
C GLY A 147 10.07 -13.93 -1.74
N GLU A 148 10.42 -13.90 -0.45
CA GLU A 148 11.72 -13.44 0.04
C GLU A 148 12.85 -14.42 -0.30
N LYS A 149 12.51 -15.66 -0.69
CA LYS A 149 13.45 -16.74 -1.02
C LYS A 149 13.76 -16.83 -2.53
N ILE A 150 13.18 -15.94 -3.35
CA ILE A 150 13.36 -15.99 -4.81
C ILE A 150 14.76 -15.50 -5.20
N ASP A 151 15.11 -14.28 -4.80
CA ASP A 151 16.41 -13.65 -5.03
C ASP A 151 16.60 -12.47 -4.06
N ASP A 152 17.83 -11.94 -3.98
CA ASP A 152 18.18 -10.85 -3.07
C ASP A 152 17.47 -9.53 -3.40
N GLU A 153 17.29 -9.21 -4.67
CA GLU A 153 16.59 -7.99 -5.11
C GLU A 153 15.13 -8.01 -4.62
N SER A 154 14.48 -9.15 -4.75
CA SER A 154 13.10 -9.39 -4.34
C SER A 154 12.96 -9.36 -2.82
N ARG A 155 13.94 -9.93 -2.10
CA ARG A 155 14.03 -9.85 -0.63
C ARG A 155 14.10 -8.40 -0.15
N VAL A 156 14.95 -7.57 -0.77
CA VAL A 156 15.04 -6.13 -0.44
C VAL A 156 13.77 -5.38 -0.84
N GLY A 157 13.25 -5.63 -2.04
CA GLY A 157 12.07 -4.96 -2.57
C GLY A 157 10.77 -5.26 -1.80
N MET A 158 10.69 -6.40 -1.13
CA MET A 158 9.54 -6.81 -0.31
C MET A 158 9.66 -6.44 1.17
N LEU A 159 10.82 -5.98 1.64
CA LEU A 159 11.05 -5.72 3.08
C LEU A 159 10.05 -4.75 3.70
N PHE A 160 9.80 -3.61 3.03
CA PHE A 160 8.85 -2.63 3.55
C PHE A 160 7.41 -3.18 3.55
N PRO A 161 6.87 -3.71 2.42
CA PRO A 161 5.57 -4.35 2.44
C PRO A 161 5.43 -5.52 3.42
N SER A 162 6.49 -6.30 3.67
CA SER A 162 6.45 -7.42 4.62
C SER A 162 6.37 -6.94 6.07
N LEU A 163 7.08 -5.86 6.42
CA LEU A 163 6.94 -5.21 7.72
C LEU A 163 5.54 -4.60 7.92
N MET A 164 5.00 -3.94 6.90
CA MET A 164 3.62 -3.43 6.94
C MET A 164 2.62 -4.57 7.14
N LEU A 165 2.82 -5.70 6.45
CA LEU A 165 1.98 -6.87 6.61
C LEU A 165 2.00 -7.37 8.06
N THR A 166 3.17 -7.45 8.69
CA THR A 166 3.30 -7.84 10.11
C THR A 166 2.49 -6.92 11.02
N GLN A 167 2.63 -5.60 10.91
CA GLN A 167 1.87 -4.65 11.73
C GLN A 167 0.35 -4.78 11.52
N ILE A 168 -0.09 -4.97 10.27
CA ILE A 168 -1.51 -5.14 9.97
C ILE A 168 -2.03 -6.48 10.51
N ARG A 169 -1.25 -7.56 10.41
CA ARG A 169 -1.58 -8.87 11.00
C ARG A 169 -1.74 -8.75 12.51
N ASP A 170 -0.87 -8.01 13.19
CA ASP A 170 -1.01 -7.74 14.62
C ASP A 170 -2.33 -7.01 14.91
N SER A 171 -2.66 -5.97 14.14
CA SER A 171 -3.94 -5.25 14.28
C SER A 171 -5.15 -6.18 14.07
N ILE A 172 -5.10 -7.04 13.06
CA ILE A 172 -6.17 -8.01 12.76
C ILE A 172 -6.28 -9.09 13.83
N SER A 173 -5.15 -9.54 14.39
CA SER A 173 -5.12 -10.54 15.46
C SER A 173 -5.80 -10.05 16.75
N ASN A 174 -5.85 -8.73 16.94
CA ASN A 174 -6.52 -8.07 18.07
C ASN A 174 -8.01 -7.81 17.83
N ILE A 175 -8.55 -8.13 16.64
CA ILE A 175 -10.01 -8.04 16.40
C ILE A 175 -10.68 -9.17 17.19
N ASP A 176 -11.47 -8.80 18.19
CA ASP A 176 -12.20 -9.73 19.04
C ASP A 176 -13.61 -10.03 18.48
N GLN A 177 -14.41 -10.76 19.26
CA GLN A 177 -15.79 -11.07 18.87
C GLN A 177 -16.65 -9.81 18.70
N SER A 178 -16.36 -8.74 19.44
CA SER A 178 -17.06 -7.46 19.33
C SER A 178 -16.77 -6.79 17.99
N GLY A 179 -15.49 -6.69 17.60
CA GLY A 179 -15.09 -6.16 16.30
C GLY A 179 -15.64 -6.98 15.12
N MET A 180 -15.70 -8.30 15.26
CA MET A 180 -16.35 -9.16 14.26
C MET A 180 -17.87 -8.95 14.24
N ALA A 181 -18.52 -8.80 15.39
CA ALA A 181 -19.95 -8.51 15.46
C ALA A 181 -20.27 -7.15 14.82
N GLU A 182 -19.41 -6.14 15.00
CA GLU A 182 -19.54 -4.83 14.35
C GLU A 182 -19.58 -4.98 12.82
N ILE A 183 -18.64 -5.71 12.22
CA ILE A 183 -18.64 -5.98 10.77
C ILE A 183 -19.94 -6.68 10.34
N LYS A 184 -20.47 -7.60 11.15
CA LYS A 184 -21.66 -8.40 10.79
C LYS A 184 -22.98 -7.69 11.08
N SER A 185 -22.96 -6.64 11.91
CA SER A 185 -24.16 -5.95 12.40
C SER A 185 -24.91 -5.15 11.33
N TYR A 186 -24.27 -4.88 10.18
CA TYR A 186 -24.91 -4.18 9.09
C TYR A 186 -26.11 -4.97 8.54
N ARG A 187 -27.32 -4.42 8.72
CA ARG A 187 -28.52 -4.92 8.03
C ARG A 187 -28.41 -4.73 6.51
N LYS A 188 -27.91 -3.56 6.09
CA LYS A 188 -27.57 -3.21 4.71
C LYS A 188 -26.20 -2.54 4.73
N PRO A 189 -25.11 -3.25 4.38
CA PRO A 189 -23.78 -2.67 4.43
C PRO A 189 -23.64 -1.56 3.39
N PRO A 190 -22.82 -0.53 3.65
CA PRO A 190 -22.32 0.33 2.59
C PRO A 190 -21.69 -0.52 1.48
N ALA A 191 -21.96 -0.19 0.22
CA ALA A 191 -21.53 -0.98 -0.94
C ALA A 191 -20.01 -1.24 -0.94
N VAL A 192 -19.25 -0.27 -0.44
CA VAL A 192 -17.80 -0.32 -0.31
C VAL A 192 -17.35 -1.40 0.68
N ILE A 193 -18.00 -1.54 1.83
CA ILE A 193 -17.69 -2.59 2.82
C ILE A 193 -17.96 -3.97 2.21
N HIS A 194 -19.10 -4.13 1.55
CA HIS A 194 -19.43 -5.40 0.88
C HIS A 194 -18.38 -5.75 -0.19
N LYS A 195 -17.96 -4.79 -1.02
CA LYS A 195 -16.92 -5.00 -2.04
C LYS A 195 -15.57 -5.42 -1.42
N VAL A 196 -15.14 -4.80 -0.32
CA VAL A 196 -13.89 -5.20 0.39
C VAL A 196 -13.98 -6.63 0.88
N MET A 197 -15.08 -7.00 1.55
CA MET A 197 -15.25 -8.36 2.07
C MET A 197 -15.31 -9.41 0.94
N LYS A 198 -15.93 -9.08 -0.20
CA LYS A 198 -15.88 -9.94 -1.41
C LYS A 198 -14.45 -10.19 -1.84
N CYS A 199 -13.62 -9.16 -1.90
CA CYS A 199 -12.22 -9.29 -2.30
C CYS A 199 -11.43 -10.19 -1.34
N VAL A 200 -11.58 -9.99 -0.03
CA VAL A 200 -10.95 -10.85 0.99
C VAL A 200 -11.38 -12.30 0.81
N LEU A 201 -12.67 -12.57 0.67
CA LEU A 201 -13.19 -13.92 0.49
C LEU A 201 -12.80 -14.56 -0.84
N TYR A 202 -12.57 -13.76 -1.90
CA TYR A 202 -12.03 -14.29 -3.16
C TYR A 202 -10.60 -14.80 -3.03
N ILE A 203 -9.77 -14.20 -2.18
CA ILE A 203 -8.44 -14.72 -1.86
C ILE A 203 -8.55 -16.13 -1.27
N PHE A 204 -9.49 -16.33 -0.35
CA PHE A 204 -9.83 -17.63 0.25
C PHE A 204 -10.73 -18.52 -0.63
N GLY A 205 -10.80 -18.23 -1.94
CA GLY A 205 -11.38 -19.13 -2.93
C GLY A 205 -12.90 -19.15 -3.01
N LYS A 206 -13.62 -18.22 -2.35
CA LYS A 206 -15.08 -18.17 -2.48
C LYS A 206 -15.51 -17.83 -3.91
N LYS A 207 -16.62 -18.42 -4.35
CA LYS A 207 -17.22 -18.21 -5.67
C LYS A 207 -18.04 -16.92 -5.68
N LYS A 208 -18.32 -16.37 -6.88
CA LYS A 208 -19.14 -15.15 -7.04
C LYS A 208 -20.53 -15.31 -6.39
N SER A 209 -21.19 -16.43 -6.64
CA SER A 209 -22.51 -16.77 -6.08
C SER A 209 -22.52 -16.77 -4.56
N GLN A 210 -21.46 -17.27 -3.92
CA GLN A 210 -21.36 -17.36 -2.46
C GLN A 210 -21.22 -16.00 -1.76
N VAL A 211 -20.77 -14.97 -2.47
CA VAL A 211 -20.53 -13.62 -1.91
C VAL A 211 -21.35 -12.54 -2.63
N ALA A 212 -22.32 -12.95 -3.45
CA ALA A 212 -23.17 -12.05 -4.22
C ALA A 212 -24.03 -11.19 -3.30
N LYS A 213 -24.72 -11.83 -2.35
CA LYS A 213 -25.57 -11.19 -1.34
C LYS A 213 -24.83 -11.07 -0.01
N TRP A 214 -25.06 -9.97 0.71
CA TRP A 214 -24.46 -9.75 2.03
C TRP A 214 -24.85 -10.86 3.02
N THR A 215 -26.12 -11.24 3.04
CA THR A 215 -26.68 -12.30 3.90
C THR A 215 -25.95 -13.64 3.74
N ASP A 216 -25.60 -14.00 2.51
CA ASP A 216 -24.83 -15.21 2.22
C ASP A 216 -23.36 -15.08 2.61
N MET A 217 -22.80 -13.88 2.49
CA MET A 217 -21.39 -13.63 2.76
C MET A 217 -21.07 -13.64 4.25
N ILE A 218 -21.97 -13.14 5.11
CA ILE A 218 -21.78 -13.01 6.56
C ILE A 218 -21.41 -14.34 7.23
N LYS A 219 -21.88 -15.48 6.71
CA LYS A 219 -21.55 -16.81 7.26
C LYS A 219 -20.07 -17.18 7.14
N TYR A 220 -19.35 -16.54 6.22
CA TYR A 220 -17.91 -16.70 6.04
C TYR A 220 -17.09 -15.68 6.86
N LEU A 221 -17.74 -14.66 7.43
CA LEU A 221 -17.10 -13.68 8.31
C LEU A 221 -17.14 -14.20 9.74
N ASN A 222 -16.05 -14.87 10.14
CA ASN A 222 -15.90 -15.49 11.45
C ASN A 222 -14.43 -15.39 11.93
N MET A 223 -14.20 -15.79 13.17
CA MET A 223 -12.85 -15.75 13.78
C MET A 223 -11.84 -16.66 13.06
N ASP A 224 -12.31 -17.75 12.44
CA ASP A 224 -11.45 -18.65 11.68
C ASP A 224 -10.92 -17.96 10.40
N MET A 225 -11.75 -17.17 9.72
CA MET A 225 -11.31 -16.33 8.61
C MET A 225 -10.21 -15.35 9.04
N LEU A 226 -10.32 -14.73 10.23
CA LEU A 226 -9.28 -13.82 10.73
C LEU A 226 -7.96 -14.57 10.98
N LYS A 227 -8.00 -15.79 11.53
CA LYS A 227 -6.80 -16.63 11.68
C LYS A 227 -6.17 -16.94 10.33
N GLN A 228 -6.98 -17.34 9.34
CA GLN A 228 -6.51 -17.58 7.99
C GLN A 228 -5.86 -16.33 7.38
N ILE A 229 -6.40 -15.13 7.64
CA ILE A 229 -5.83 -13.84 7.20
C ILE A 229 -4.47 -13.56 7.82
N VAL A 230 -4.33 -13.84 9.13
CA VAL A 230 -3.06 -13.66 9.85
C VAL A 230 -1.99 -14.62 9.32
N GLU A 231 -2.35 -15.88 9.06
CA GLU A 231 -1.43 -16.91 8.60
C GLU A 231 -1.15 -16.88 7.09
N TYR A 232 -1.99 -16.20 6.31
CA TYR A 232 -1.94 -16.23 4.85
C TYR A 232 -0.66 -15.61 4.29
N ASP A 233 0.08 -16.37 3.47
CA ASP A 233 1.24 -15.88 2.72
C ASP A 233 0.83 -15.31 1.34
N PRO A 234 0.84 -13.96 1.15
CA PRO A 234 0.51 -13.34 -0.13
C PRO A 234 1.51 -13.62 -1.25
N THR A 235 2.73 -14.02 -0.89
CA THR A 235 3.81 -14.24 -1.85
C THR A 235 3.87 -15.69 -2.34
N ALA A 236 3.18 -16.63 -1.69
CA ALA A 236 3.08 -18.01 -2.14
C ALA A 236 2.53 -18.14 -3.58
N VAL A 237 2.75 -19.30 -4.20
CA VAL A 237 2.20 -19.62 -5.52
C VAL A 237 0.68 -19.81 -5.43
N GLN A 238 -0.09 -19.11 -6.26
CA GLN A 238 -1.54 -19.02 -6.09
C GLN A 238 -2.30 -18.81 -7.40
N LYS A 239 -3.49 -19.41 -7.49
CA LYS A 239 -4.37 -19.34 -8.67
C LYS A 239 -4.68 -17.88 -9.09
N LYS A 240 -4.13 -17.46 -10.23
CA LYS A 240 -4.30 -16.13 -10.83
C LYS A 240 -5.75 -15.66 -10.93
N LYS A 241 -6.69 -16.58 -11.22
CA LYS A 241 -8.12 -16.29 -11.39
C LYS A 241 -8.75 -15.60 -10.17
N ARG A 242 -8.27 -15.89 -8.95
CA ARG A 242 -8.75 -15.24 -7.70
C ARG A 242 -8.46 -13.73 -7.72
N PHE A 243 -7.24 -13.37 -8.12
CA PHE A 243 -6.74 -11.99 -8.10
C PHE A 243 -7.29 -11.14 -9.24
N VAL A 244 -7.49 -11.72 -10.43
CA VAL A 244 -8.19 -11.05 -11.52
C VAL A 244 -9.59 -10.59 -11.08
N ARG A 245 -10.27 -11.39 -10.26
CA ARG A 245 -11.59 -11.03 -9.71
C ARG A 245 -11.50 -9.91 -8.68
N VAL A 246 -10.51 -10.00 -7.78
CA VAL A 246 -10.24 -8.96 -6.78
C VAL A 246 -9.97 -7.61 -7.46
N GLU A 247 -9.08 -7.58 -8.46
CA GLU A 247 -8.75 -6.36 -9.20
C GLU A 247 -9.97 -5.74 -9.89
N LYS A 248 -10.83 -6.56 -10.51
CA LYS A 248 -12.07 -6.07 -11.12
C LYS A 248 -12.98 -5.37 -10.10
N VAL A 249 -13.12 -5.92 -8.89
CA VAL A 249 -13.96 -5.32 -7.84
C VAL A 249 -13.31 -4.05 -7.28
N LEU A 250 -12.00 -4.08 -7.00
CA LEU A 250 -11.28 -2.93 -6.45
C LEU A 250 -11.33 -1.70 -7.36
N LYS A 251 -11.29 -1.89 -8.68
CA LYS A 251 -11.46 -0.79 -9.65
C LYS A 251 -12.80 -0.05 -9.55
N THR A 252 -13.81 -0.68 -8.96
CA THR A 252 -15.15 -0.09 -8.78
C THR A 252 -15.33 0.61 -7.42
N ILE A 253 -14.32 0.60 -6.56
CA ILE A 253 -14.37 1.27 -5.26
C ILE A 253 -13.78 2.68 -5.45
N PRO A 254 -14.57 3.75 -5.23
CA PRO A 254 -14.04 5.11 -5.27
C PRO A 254 -12.95 5.31 -4.21
N ARG A 255 -11.95 6.11 -4.56
CA ARG A 255 -10.80 6.37 -3.69
C ARG A 255 -11.26 7.05 -2.39
N GLY A 256 -10.74 6.60 -1.25
CA GLY A 256 -11.01 7.21 0.06
C GLY A 256 -12.35 6.81 0.72
N ASP A 257 -13.26 6.13 0.04
CA ASP A 257 -14.57 5.78 0.61
C ASP A 257 -14.46 4.83 1.81
N ILE A 258 -13.52 3.88 1.77
CA ILE A 258 -13.29 2.92 2.86
C ILE A 258 -12.84 3.65 4.13
N ARG A 259 -12.02 4.69 3.99
CA ARG A 259 -11.54 5.48 5.14
C ARG A 259 -12.67 6.27 5.80
N LYS A 260 -13.64 6.73 5.01
CA LYS A 260 -14.79 7.51 5.49
C LYS A 260 -15.89 6.63 6.10
N GLN A 261 -16.17 5.48 5.50
CA GLN A 261 -17.36 4.68 5.81
C GLN A 261 -17.06 3.38 6.57
N GLY A 262 -15.79 2.96 6.65
CA GLY A 262 -15.40 1.71 7.29
C GLY A 262 -15.20 1.84 8.80
N SER A 263 -15.64 0.83 9.54
CA SER A 263 -15.19 0.59 10.91
C SER A 263 -13.69 0.28 10.96
N LYS A 264 -13.07 0.36 12.14
CA LYS A 264 -11.65 0.00 12.30
C LYS A 264 -11.34 -1.42 11.79
N PRO A 265 -12.09 -2.48 12.16
CA PRO A 265 -11.87 -3.82 11.62
C PRO A 265 -11.95 -3.90 10.09
N THR A 266 -12.87 -3.13 9.48
CA THR A 266 -13.01 -3.08 8.02
C THR A 266 -11.81 -2.40 7.36
N LYS A 267 -11.28 -1.34 7.97
CA LYS A 267 -10.09 -0.61 7.51
C LYS A 267 -8.85 -1.52 7.58
N ASP A 268 -8.64 -2.21 8.69
CA ASP A 268 -7.52 -3.15 8.86
C ASP A 268 -7.56 -4.26 7.79
N LEU A 269 -8.74 -4.83 7.52
CA LEU A 269 -8.93 -5.85 6.48
C LEU A 269 -8.67 -5.31 5.07
N PHE A 270 -9.02 -4.05 4.81
CA PHE A 270 -8.71 -3.41 3.53
C PHE A 270 -7.21 -3.16 3.39
N ASP A 271 -6.53 -2.68 4.42
CA ASP A 271 -5.09 -2.45 4.39
C ASP A 271 -4.33 -3.75 4.18
N TRP A 272 -4.74 -4.82 4.86
CA TRP A 272 -4.20 -6.16 4.62
C TRP A 272 -4.38 -6.60 3.17
N LEU A 273 -5.56 -6.37 2.59
CA LEU A 273 -5.85 -6.73 1.20
C LEU A 273 -4.91 -5.99 0.25
N ILE A 274 -4.73 -4.68 0.42
CA ILE A 274 -3.87 -3.88 -0.45
C ILE A 274 -2.40 -4.33 -0.34
N VAL A 275 -1.87 -4.45 0.88
CA VAL A 275 -0.49 -4.90 1.11
C VAL A 275 -0.27 -6.31 0.55
N SER A 276 -1.23 -7.21 0.74
CA SER A 276 -1.20 -8.57 0.19
C SER A 276 -1.14 -8.59 -1.34
N LEU A 277 -1.88 -7.71 -2.01
CA LEU A 277 -1.85 -7.62 -3.48
C LEU A 277 -0.52 -7.08 -3.99
N GLU A 278 0.06 -6.09 -3.31
CA GLU A 278 1.36 -5.53 -3.68
C GLU A 278 2.50 -6.56 -3.48
N LEU A 279 2.52 -7.26 -2.34
CA LEU A 279 3.44 -8.37 -2.10
C LEU A 279 3.32 -9.47 -3.15
N ARG A 280 2.08 -9.84 -3.53
CA ARG A 280 1.85 -10.82 -4.59
C ARG A 280 2.41 -10.34 -5.93
N LYS A 281 2.12 -9.09 -6.33
CA LYS A 281 2.64 -8.53 -7.59
C LYS A 281 4.15 -8.55 -7.62
N ALA A 282 4.80 -8.13 -6.53
CA ALA A 282 6.25 -8.19 -6.38
C ALA A 282 6.77 -9.63 -6.54
N ALA A 283 6.15 -10.61 -5.88
CA ALA A 283 6.56 -12.00 -5.96
C ALA A 283 6.35 -12.62 -7.35
N VAL A 284 5.27 -12.28 -8.05
CA VAL A 284 5.03 -12.71 -9.43
C VAL A 284 6.06 -12.10 -10.38
N ALA A 285 6.36 -10.81 -10.24
CA ALA A 285 7.38 -10.13 -11.04
C ALA A 285 8.77 -10.73 -10.80
N ALA A 286 9.12 -10.98 -9.54
CA ALA A 286 10.35 -11.66 -9.13
C ALA A 286 10.52 -13.02 -9.80
N ARG A 287 9.50 -13.89 -9.70
CA ARG A 287 9.51 -15.20 -10.38
C ARG A 287 9.70 -15.08 -11.89
N LYS A 288 9.03 -14.11 -12.51
CA LYS A 288 9.16 -13.87 -13.96
C LYS A 288 10.60 -13.48 -14.33
N ARG A 289 11.19 -12.50 -13.62
CA ARG A 289 12.59 -12.09 -13.82
C ARG A 289 13.55 -13.26 -13.62
N HIS A 290 13.38 -14.03 -12.55
CA HIS A 290 14.22 -15.19 -12.26
C HIS A 290 14.14 -16.26 -13.37
N LEU A 291 12.97 -16.49 -13.98
CA LEU A 291 12.82 -17.43 -15.10
C LEU A 291 13.50 -16.92 -16.38
N GLU A 292 13.39 -15.61 -16.66
CA GLU A 292 14.03 -14.96 -17.81
C GLU A 292 15.56 -15.03 -17.71
N THR A 293 16.13 -14.73 -16.55
CA THR A 293 17.58 -14.83 -16.30
C THR A 293 18.09 -16.27 -16.39
N ALA A 294 17.25 -17.25 -16.07
CA ALA A 294 17.59 -18.68 -16.13
C ALA A 294 17.51 -19.27 -17.56
N GLY A 295 17.25 -18.46 -18.60
CA GLY A 295 17.27 -18.91 -20.00
C GLY A 295 16.15 -19.86 -20.40
N LYS A 296 15.08 -19.97 -19.60
CA LYS A 296 13.89 -20.77 -19.95
C LYS A 296 12.94 -19.89 -20.76
N SER A 297 12.81 -20.17 -22.06
CA SER A 297 11.98 -19.41 -23.00
C SER A 297 10.53 -19.24 -22.53
N ALA A 298 9.98 -18.06 -22.82
CA ALA A 298 8.74 -17.48 -22.30
C ALA A 298 7.41 -18.09 -22.77
N ASP A 299 7.34 -19.42 -22.94
CA ASP A 299 6.08 -20.14 -23.25
C ASP A 299 5.63 -21.10 -22.13
N VAL A 300 6.26 -20.98 -20.95
CA VAL A 300 5.69 -21.55 -19.74
C VAL A 300 4.53 -20.64 -19.32
N LYS A 301 3.31 -21.04 -19.73
CA LYS A 301 2.11 -20.70 -18.96
C LYS A 301 2.45 -20.94 -17.50
N LEU A 302 2.59 -19.88 -16.71
CA LEU A 302 2.51 -19.95 -15.26
C LEU A 302 1.08 -20.37 -14.89
N GLU A 303 0.73 -21.64 -15.18
CA GLU A 303 -0.41 -22.33 -14.62
C GLU A 303 -0.04 -22.70 -13.19
N ASP A 304 -0.32 -21.75 -12.31
CA ASP A 304 -0.26 -21.89 -10.86
C ASP A 304 -1.31 -22.92 -10.38
N GLY A 305 -0.89 -24.19 -10.32
CA GLY A 305 -1.54 -25.31 -9.63
C GLY A 305 -2.61 -26.07 -10.41
N PRO A 306 -2.81 -27.39 -10.14
CA PRO A 306 -3.68 -28.24 -10.94
C PRO A 306 -5.11 -27.68 -11.04
N GLU A 307 -5.58 -27.61 -12.28
CA GLU A 307 -6.99 -27.47 -12.61
C GLU A 307 -7.65 -28.84 -12.40
N GLU A 308 -8.14 -29.10 -11.18
CA GLU A 308 -9.24 -30.05 -11.07
C GLU A 308 -10.50 -29.36 -11.60
N GLU A 309 -10.87 -29.78 -12.80
CA GLU A 309 -12.18 -29.54 -13.39
C GLU A 309 -13.26 -30.15 -12.50
N GLY A 310 -14.23 -29.30 -12.13
CA GLY A 310 -15.39 -29.66 -11.31
C GLY A 310 -16.56 -28.74 -11.64
N SER A 311 -17.15 -29.03 -12.80
CA SER A 311 -18.50 -28.74 -13.30
C SER A 311 -18.96 -27.28 -13.54
N SER A 312 -19.20 -27.02 -14.85
CA SER A 312 -20.42 -26.47 -15.48
C SER A 312 -21.06 -25.17 -14.94
N GLU A 313 -21.15 -24.18 -15.86
CA GLU A 313 -22.27 -23.23 -16.13
C GLU A 313 -22.80 -22.40 -14.93
N GLU A 314 -23.07 -21.10 -15.02
CA GLU A 314 -23.91 -20.40 -15.99
C GLU A 314 -23.37 -18.99 -16.30
N SER A 315 -23.49 -18.66 -17.58
CA SER A 315 -23.75 -17.31 -18.10
C SER A 315 -25.11 -16.82 -17.59
N GLY A 316 -25.15 -15.64 -17.00
CA GLY A 316 -26.40 -14.97 -16.62
C GLY A 316 -26.15 -13.49 -16.44
N ASP A 317 -26.92 -12.71 -17.19
CA ASP A 317 -26.86 -11.27 -17.42
C ASP A 317 -26.84 -10.41 -16.14
N ASP A 318 -26.12 -9.29 -16.19
CA ASP A 318 -26.38 -8.14 -15.33
C ASP A 318 -27.00 -7.05 -16.24
N GLU A 319 -28.33 -7.04 -16.30
CA GLU A 319 -29.11 -5.86 -16.66
C GLU A 319 -28.96 -4.78 -15.57
N PRO A 320 -29.02 -3.48 -15.92
CA PRO A 320 -29.00 -2.40 -14.94
C PRO A 320 -30.34 -2.31 -14.19
N GLU A 321 -30.29 -2.23 -12.85
CA GLU A 321 -31.44 -1.94 -11.99
C GLU A 321 -32.10 -0.59 -12.37
N GLU A 322 -33.26 -0.65 -13.01
CA GLU A 322 -34.22 0.46 -13.09
C GLU A 322 -34.78 0.77 -11.70
N THR A 323 -34.54 1.98 -11.21
CA THR A 323 -35.35 2.57 -10.15
C THR A 323 -36.68 3.06 -10.74
N GLN A 324 -37.74 2.26 -10.62
CA GLN A 324 -39.10 2.75 -10.77
C GLN A 324 -39.61 3.26 -9.41
N GLY A 325 -40.03 4.53 -9.41
CA GLY A 325 -40.80 5.14 -8.34
C GLY A 325 -42.30 4.95 -8.55
N VAL A 326 -43.03 4.84 -7.44
CA VAL A 326 -44.47 5.07 -7.26
C VAL A 326 -44.56 5.45 -5.76
N GLU A 327 -45.21 6.53 -5.29
CA GLU A 327 -46.58 6.96 -5.56
C GLU A 327 -46.81 8.40 -5.06
N LYS A 328 -47.56 9.20 -5.82
CA LYS A 328 -48.38 10.29 -5.29
C LYS A 328 -49.70 9.68 -4.80
N SER A 329 -50.23 10.16 -3.69
CA SER A 329 -51.62 10.65 -3.49
C SER A 329 -52.07 10.42 -2.04
N GLU A 330 -52.17 11.49 -1.26
CA GLU A 330 -53.44 12.02 -0.73
C GLU A 330 -53.26 13.51 -0.42
#